data_AF-A0A4R2NET1-F1
#
_entry.id   AF-A0A4R2NET1-F1
#
_cell.length_a   1.000
_cell.length_b   1.000
_cell.length_c   1.000
_cell.angle_alpha   90.00
_cell.angle_beta   90.00
_cell.angle_gamma   90.00
#
_symmetry.space_group_name_H-M   'P 1'
#
loop_
_entity.id
_entity.type
_entity.pdbx_description
1 polymer ?
#
loop_
_entity_poly.entity_id
_entity_poly.type
_entity_poly.pdbx_seq_one_letter_code
_entity_poly.pdbx_strand_id
1 'polypeptide(L)'
;MDYCKEDCMARTAPKKSPILLPEVTVSDDGDVRHLHLGTPWIQGSMRVKEPFEIELEYVQRMMAWLLFMDDDSVAERHAMQLGLGAGAITKFCHKKLRMCATAIELNPQVVSVCRAWFKLPHDGPMLRVVQADAGQEIRSPEWTGTVDALAVDLYDDNAAAPVLDSADFYADCRALLTDLVGRRVRVSSSGQADFVEALGAMAVFTDFSQVAASMQSGAVDCAVTGTLSGNTLGLHRLSTHLYPMPLTWGLAIFAANRRAWEGLPPDLRTLLRRELPRLEASIWEAAQRDTAEGIACNTGARTCAPEQRGDMALVPVSAQDDRQRQTLFATVVLPRWLQRCGRSCAQVWNQTIGPARGLPAPTTY
;
A
#
# COMPACT_ATOMS: atom_id res chain seq x y z
N MET A 1 -6.39 4.52 -11.89
CA MET A 1 -7.42 5.56 -12.05
C MET A 1 -8.74 5.01 -11.54
N ASP A 2 -9.49 5.81 -10.78
CA ASP A 2 -10.73 5.49 -10.02
C ASP A 2 -10.59 4.97 -8.58
N TYR A 3 -9.72 5.59 -7.77
CA TYR A 3 -9.80 5.47 -6.30
C TYR A 3 -10.80 6.46 -5.65
N CYS A 4 -11.41 7.37 -6.41
CA CYS A 4 -12.21 8.47 -5.85
C CYS A 4 -13.67 8.56 -6.36
N LYS A 5 -14.22 7.45 -6.85
CA LYS A 5 -15.62 7.38 -7.27
C LYS A 5 -16.26 6.10 -6.76
N GLU A 6 -16.82 6.15 -5.57
CA GLU A 6 -18.19 5.71 -5.23
C GLU A 6 -18.37 5.60 -3.71
N ASP A 7 -19.53 6.07 -3.25
CA ASP A 7 -20.08 6.05 -1.88
C ASP A 7 -19.46 6.93 -0.77
N CYS A 8 -19.78 8.23 -0.86
CA CYS A 8 -19.92 9.10 0.32
C CYS A 8 -21.41 9.41 0.55
N MET A 9 -22.12 8.51 1.23
CA MET A 9 -23.38 8.84 1.90
C MET A 9 -23.18 8.82 3.42
N ALA A 10 -23.59 9.93 4.03
CA ALA A 10 -23.31 10.34 5.40
C ALA A 10 -23.71 9.30 6.46
N ARG A 11 -22.78 8.98 7.37
CA ARG A 11 -23.09 8.37 8.66
C ARG A 11 -22.80 9.38 9.76
N THR A 12 -23.85 9.81 10.46
CA THR A 12 -23.75 10.71 11.61
C THR A 12 -23.17 9.99 12.83
N ALA A 13 -22.04 10.50 13.34
CA ALA A 13 -21.37 10.00 14.54
C ALA A 13 -22.13 10.40 15.84
N PRO A 14 -21.97 9.64 16.94
CA PRO A 14 -22.62 9.93 18.22
C PRO A 14 -21.94 11.10 18.97
N LYS A 15 -22.74 11.96 19.62
CA LYS A 15 -22.28 13.14 20.39
C LYS A 15 -21.56 12.74 21.69
N LYS A 16 -20.29 13.13 21.84
CA LYS A 16 -19.54 13.17 23.11
C LYS A 16 -19.57 14.60 23.71
N SER A 17 -19.36 14.70 25.02
CA SER A 17 -19.29 15.95 25.80
C SER A 17 -18.29 16.97 25.22
N PRO A 18 -18.55 18.29 25.32
CA PRO A 18 -17.77 19.29 24.59
C PRO A 18 -16.38 19.46 25.21
N ILE A 19 -15.35 19.04 24.46
CA ILE A 19 -13.98 19.53 24.66
C ILE A 19 -14.02 21.04 24.39
N LEU A 20 -13.55 21.85 25.33
CA LEU A 20 -13.43 23.29 25.13
C LEU A 20 -12.24 23.54 24.21
N LEU A 21 -12.51 23.74 22.92
CA LEU A 21 -11.48 24.02 21.92
C LEU A 21 -11.16 25.51 21.91
N PRO A 22 -9.91 25.91 21.66
CA PRO A 22 -9.52 27.32 21.64
C PRO A 22 -10.28 28.10 20.55
N GLU A 23 -10.57 29.37 20.86
CA GLU A 23 -11.18 30.29 19.91
C GLU A 23 -10.20 30.61 18.78
N VAL A 24 -10.71 30.63 17.54
CA VAL A 24 -9.89 30.92 16.36
C VAL A 24 -9.97 32.40 16.05
N THR A 25 -8.82 33.08 16.09
CA THR A 25 -8.72 34.49 15.71
C THR A 25 -7.80 34.68 14.52
N VAL A 26 -7.95 35.81 13.83
CA VAL A 26 -7.22 36.15 12.60
C VAL A 26 -6.62 37.54 12.77
N SER A 27 -5.37 37.70 12.35
CA SER A 27 -4.72 39.00 12.24
C SER A 27 -4.11 39.17 10.85
N ASP A 28 -4.01 40.42 10.40
CA ASP A 28 -3.35 40.79 9.15
C ASP A 28 -2.08 41.59 9.49
N ASP A 29 -0.93 41.17 8.96
CA ASP A 29 0.35 41.88 9.00
C ASP A 29 0.81 42.15 7.56
N GLY A 30 0.56 43.37 7.09
CA GLY A 30 0.82 43.77 5.71
C GLY A 30 0.06 42.90 4.69
N ASP A 31 0.80 42.16 3.88
CA ASP A 31 0.27 41.26 2.85
C ASP A 31 0.09 39.80 3.34
N VAL A 32 0.32 39.53 4.63
CA VAL A 32 0.22 38.21 5.24
C VAL A 32 -0.93 38.18 6.26
N ARG A 33 -1.72 37.11 6.19
CA ARG A 33 -2.78 36.82 7.15
C ARG A 33 -2.38 35.66 8.04
N HIS A 34 -2.54 35.80 9.35
CA HIS A 34 -2.19 34.80 10.36
C HIS A 34 -3.44 34.20 11.01
N LEU A 35 -3.37 32.91 11.33
CA LEU A 35 -4.36 32.19 12.14
C LEU A 35 -3.79 31.98 13.54
N HIS A 36 -4.62 32.16 14.56
CA HIS A 36 -4.28 31.99 15.97
C HIS A 36 -5.32 31.13 16.69
N LEU A 37 -4.91 30.50 17.80
CA LEU A 37 -5.75 29.65 18.65
C LEU A 37 -5.68 30.15 20.09
N GLY A 38 -6.57 31.05 20.51
CA GLY A 38 -6.66 31.57 21.88
C GLY A 38 -5.44 32.37 22.41
N THR A 39 -4.32 32.35 21.70
CA THR A 39 -3.02 32.96 22.07
C THR A 39 -2.48 33.78 20.89
N PRO A 40 -1.48 34.67 21.11
CA PRO A 40 -0.86 35.42 20.00
C PRO A 40 0.03 34.56 19.09
N TRP A 41 0.23 33.28 19.40
CA TRP A 41 1.08 32.38 18.61
C TRP A 41 0.49 32.15 17.22
N ILE A 42 1.34 32.17 16.21
CA ILE A 42 0.96 31.94 14.81
C ILE A 42 0.84 30.43 14.60
N GLN A 43 -0.37 29.98 14.29
CA GLN A 43 -0.72 28.58 14.02
C GLN A 43 -0.80 28.28 12.52
N GLY A 44 -0.57 29.30 11.70
CA GLY A 44 -0.52 29.21 10.24
C GLY A 44 -0.59 30.58 9.61
N SER A 45 -0.18 30.69 8.35
CA SER A 45 -0.20 31.97 7.62
C SER A 45 -0.49 31.79 6.14
N MET A 46 -0.96 32.86 5.51
CA MET A 46 -1.27 32.89 4.09
C MET A 46 -0.97 34.27 3.51
N ARG A 47 -0.26 34.31 2.38
CA ARG A 47 -0.13 35.51 1.56
C ARG A 47 -1.49 35.88 0.96
N VAL A 48 -1.94 37.11 1.16
CA VAL A 48 -3.26 37.56 0.67
C VAL A 48 -3.35 37.53 -0.85
N LYS A 49 -2.28 37.91 -1.55
CA LYS A 49 -2.21 37.95 -3.03
C LYS A 49 -1.94 36.57 -3.65
N GLU A 50 -1.24 35.69 -2.94
CA GLU A 50 -0.80 34.38 -3.42
C GLU A 50 -1.23 33.28 -2.44
N PRO A 51 -2.55 33.05 -2.28
CA PRO A 51 -3.10 32.27 -1.15
C PRO A 51 -2.78 30.76 -1.18
N PHE A 52 -2.15 30.29 -2.25
CA PHE A 52 -1.74 28.91 -2.47
C PHE A 52 -0.22 28.73 -2.44
N GLU A 53 0.55 29.80 -2.22
CA GLU A 53 1.97 29.70 -1.89
C GLU A 53 2.15 29.47 -0.38
N ILE A 54 3.23 28.78 -0.02
CA ILE A 54 3.54 28.49 1.38
C ILE A 54 4.37 29.65 1.96
N GLU A 55 3.78 30.39 2.89
CA GLU A 55 4.44 31.54 3.52
C GLU A 55 5.54 31.14 4.50
N LEU A 56 5.22 30.24 5.42
CA LEU A 56 6.08 29.94 6.57
C LEU A 56 7.20 28.99 6.17
N GLU A 57 8.45 29.36 6.47
CA GLU A 57 9.62 28.55 6.13
C GLU A 57 9.57 27.13 6.69
N TYR A 58 9.07 26.94 7.91
CA TYR A 58 8.97 25.59 8.48
C TYR A 58 7.99 24.72 7.68
N VAL A 59 6.89 25.30 7.19
CA VAL A 59 5.92 24.60 6.34
C VAL A 59 6.54 24.27 4.99
N GLN A 60 7.38 25.15 4.44
CA GLN A 60 8.15 24.83 3.23
C GLN A 60 9.10 23.65 3.47
N ARG A 61 9.76 23.60 4.63
CA ARG A 61 10.63 22.46 5.02
C ARG A 61 9.84 21.17 5.18
N MET A 62 8.59 21.22 5.64
CA MET A 62 7.71 20.05 5.69
C MET A 62 7.39 19.47 4.30
N MET A 63 7.58 20.24 3.22
CA MET A 63 7.43 19.75 1.85
C MET A 63 8.69 19.07 1.29
N ALA A 64 9.75 18.88 2.10
CA ALA A 64 11.01 18.26 1.66
C ALA A 64 10.83 16.83 1.12
N TRP A 65 9.72 16.15 1.42
CA TRP A 65 9.39 14.84 0.84
C TRP A 65 9.29 14.86 -0.68
N LEU A 66 9.00 16.03 -1.30
CA LEU A 66 8.97 16.18 -2.76
C LEU A 66 10.31 15.84 -3.41
N LEU A 67 11.44 15.97 -2.69
CA LEU A 67 12.77 15.61 -3.19
C LEU A 67 12.95 14.10 -3.45
N PHE A 68 12.04 13.27 -2.93
CA PHE A 68 12.09 11.81 -3.06
C PHE A 68 11.00 11.27 -3.99
N MET A 69 10.30 12.14 -4.73
CA MET A 69 9.28 11.74 -5.69
C MET A 69 9.64 12.17 -7.10
N ASP A 70 9.26 11.35 -8.08
CA ASP A 70 9.33 11.74 -9.48
C ASP A 70 8.26 12.80 -9.77
N ASP A 71 8.66 13.94 -10.33
CA ASP A 71 7.82 15.11 -10.64
C ASP A 71 6.52 14.73 -11.38
N ASP A 72 6.63 13.86 -12.39
CA ASP A 72 5.50 13.43 -13.22
C ASP A 72 4.47 12.58 -12.47
N SER A 73 4.84 12.02 -11.31
CA SER A 73 3.98 11.12 -10.53
C SER A 73 3.24 11.83 -9.40
N VAL A 74 3.66 13.03 -8.99
CA VAL A 74 3.17 13.73 -7.79
C VAL A 74 1.65 13.97 -7.83
N ALA A 75 1.10 14.30 -9.00
CA ALA A 75 -0.33 14.56 -9.16
C ALA A 75 -1.21 13.30 -8.94
N GLU A 76 -0.63 12.10 -9.03
CA GLU A 76 -1.34 10.83 -8.84
C GLU A 76 -1.34 10.35 -7.38
N ARG A 77 -0.65 11.07 -6.49
CA ARG A 77 -0.46 10.69 -5.09
C ARG A 77 -1.57 11.23 -4.17
N HIS A 78 -1.58 10.76 -2.94
CA HIS A 78 -2.43 11.25 -1.85
C HIS A 78 -1.61 11.84 -0.68
N ALA A 79 -1.79 13.14 -0.42
CA ALA A 79 -1.26 13.81 0.75
C ALA A 79 -2.32 13.90 1.86
N MET A 80 -1.93 13.58 3.10
CA MET A 80 -2.75 13.76 4.28
C MET A 80 -2.06 14.71 5.26
N GLN A 81 -2.82 15.64 5.83
CA GLN A 81 -2.38 16.54 6.90
C GLN A 81 -3.20 16.28 8.17
N LEU A 82 -2.53 16.00 9.29
CA LEU A 82 -3.15 15.93 10.61
C LEU A 82 -2.98 17.29 11.29
N GLY A 83 -4.08 18.00 11.52
CA GLY A 83 -4.11 19.41 11.96
C GLY A 83 -4.04 20.36 10.76
N LEU A 84 -5.12 21.09 10.48
CA LEU A 84 -5.27 21.88 9.25
C LEU A 84 -4.46 23.18 9.30
N GLY A 85 -4.36 23.83 10.47
CA GLY A 85 -3.76 25.15 10.62
C GLY A 85 -4.43 26.18 9.69
N ALA A 86 -3.65 27.01 9.00
CA ALA A 86 -4.15 27.92 7.94
C ALA A 86 -4.42 27.21 6.59
N GLY A 87 -4.34 25.88 6.55
CA GLY A 87 -4.55 25.05 5.37
C GLY A 87 -3.45 25.16 4.31
N ALA A 88 -2.26 25.65 4.65
CA ALA A 88 -1.19 25.92 3.68
C ALA A 88 -0.76 24.66 2.91
N ILE A 89 -0.41 23.57 3.62
CA ILE A 89 -0.02 22.28 3.01
C ILE A 89 -1.18 21.71 2.18
N THR A 90 -2.35 21.54 2.80
CA THR A 90 -3.54 20.99 2.13
C THR A 90 -3.89 21.74 0.84
N LYS A 91 -3.89 23.07 0.86
CA LYS A 91 -4.17 23.89 -0.32
C LYS A 91 -3.06 23.79 -1.37
N PHE A 92 -1.79 23.78 -0.95
CA PHE A 92 -0.65 23.66 -1.85
C PHE A 92 -0.69 22.32 -2.59
N CYS A 93 -0.86 21.20 -1.87
CA CYS A 93 -1.02 19.87 -2.47
C CYS A 93 -2.17 19.84 -3.48
N HIS A 94 -3.33 20.39 -3.10
CA HIS A 94 -4.50 20.40 -3.99
C HIS A 94 -4.36 21.32 -5.21
N LYS A 95 -3.87 22.55 -5.05
CA LYS A 95 -3.87 23.57 -6.13
C LYS A 95 -2.59 23.62 -6.95
N LYS A 96 -1.44 23.49 -6.29
CA LYS A 96 -0.12 23.61 -6.93
C LYS A 96 0.34 22.25 -7.46
N LEU A 97 0.24 21.21 -6.63
CA LEU A 97 0.65 19.86 -7.02
C LEU A 97 -0.44 19.07 -7.75
N ARG A 98 -1.70 19.52 -7.69
CA ARG A 98 -2.88 18.81 -8.25
C ARG A 98 -3.05 17.40 -7.69
N MET A 99 -2.55 17.18 -6.48
CA MET A 99 -2.55 15.93 -5.74
C MET A 99 -3.88 15.77 -4.98
N CYS A 100 -4.29 14.53 -4.69
CA CYS A 100 -5.38 14.31 -3.75
C CYS A 100 -4.95 14.78 -2.36
N ALA A 101 -5.77 15.58 -1.68
CA ALA A 101 -5.43 16.17 -0.39
C ALA A 101 -6.52 15.92 0.65
N THR A 102 -6.14 15.31 1.78
CA THR A 102 -7.02 15.14 2.94
C THR A 102 -6.45 15.91 4.13
N ALA A 103 -7.30 16.60 4.88
CA ALA A 103 -6.95 17.16 6.19
C ALA A 103 -7.86 16.60 7.27
N ILE A 104 -7.30 16.21 8.42
CA ILE A 104 -8.06 15.87 9.62
C ILE A 104 -7.91 17.03 10.62
N GLU A 105 -9.03 17.66 10.99
CA GLU A 105 -9.04 18.83 11.88
C GLU A 105 -10.04 18.65 13.01
N LEU A 106 -9.60 18.87 14.24
CA LEU A 106 -10.42 18.72 15.44
C LEU A 106 -11.37 19.91 15.63
N ASN A 107 -10.90 21.13 15.36
CA ASN A 107 -11.61 22.37 15.66
C ASN A 107 -12.49 22.85 14.49
N PRO A 108 -13.84 22.80 14.61
CA PRO A 108 -14.75 23.25 13.55
C PRO A 108 -14.57 24.72 13.17
N GLN A 109 -14.11 25.56 14.12
CA GLN A 109 -13.85 26.97 13.83
C GLN A 109 -12.66 27.12 12.89
N VAL A 110 -11.62 26.29 13.01
CA VAL A 110 -10.45 26.32 12.11
C VAL A 110 -10.89 26.04 10.68
N VAL A 111 -11.72 25.01 10.48
CA VAL A 111 -12.28 24.68 9.16
C VAL A 111 -13.08 25.85 8.60
N SER A 112 -13.98 26.43 9.41
CA SER A 112 -14.85 27.53 9.00
C SER A 112 -14.06 28.78 8.64
N VAL A 113 -13.07 29.15 9.46
CA VAL A 113 -12.17 30.28 9.24
C VAL A 113 -11.30 30.05 8.01
N CYS A 114 -10.77 28.83 7.81
CA CYS A 114 -9.96 28.53 6.64
C CYS A 114 -10.73 28.67 5.32
N ARG A 115 -11.99 28.23 5.32
CA ARG A 115 -12.91 28.37 4.18
C ARG A 115 -13.21 29.85 3.89
N ALA A 116 -13.52 30.63 4.92
CA ALA A 116 -13.92 32.03 4.77
C ALA A 116 -12.74 32.97 4.47
N TRP A 117 -11.63 32.81 5.17
CA TRP A 117 -10.55 33.81 5.24
C TRP A 117 -9.22 33.35 4.65
N PHE A 118 -9.00 32.03 4.54
CA PHE A 118 -7.75 31.44 4.03
C PHE A 118 -7.90 30.71 2.69
N LYS A 119 -8.99 30.95 1.95
CA LYS A 119 -9.19 30.43 0.58
C LYS A 119 -9.10 28.91 0.47
N LEU A 120 -9.43 28.17 1.52
CA LEU A 120 -9.53 26.71 1.45
C LEU A 120 -10.71 26.34 0.54
N PRO A 121 -10.52 25.61 -0.59
CA PRO A 121 -11.59 25.25 -1.53
C PRO A 121 -12.48 24.11 -1.02
N HIS A 122 -13.82 24.26 -1.07
CA HIS A 122 -14.78 23.27 -0.55
C HIS A 122 -14.46 21.82 -0.92
N ASP A 123 -14.91 20.89 -0.08
CA ASP A 123 -14.72 19.46 -0.28
C ASP A 123 -15.24 19.03 -1.66
N GLY A 124 -14.50 18.10 -2.27
CA GLY A 124 -14.75 17.58 -3.60
C GLY A 124 -13.88 16.37 -3.90
N PRO A 125 -13.80 15.93 -5.17
CA PRO A 125 -13.12 14.67 -5.52
C PRO A 125 -11.61 14.64 -5.26
N MET A 126 -10.96 15.79 -5.06
CA MET A 126 -9.51 15.88 -4.88
C MET A 126 -9.11 16.62 -3.60
N LEU A 127 -10.09 17.01 -2.77
CA LEU A 127 -9.85 17.67 -1.50
C LEU A 127 -10.96 17.29 -0.51
N ARG A 128 -10.59 16.78 0.67
CA ARG A 128 -11.54 16.47 1.75
C ARG A 128 -11.01 17.01 3.07
N VAL A 129 -11.87 17.64 3.88
CA VAL A 129 -11.55 18.04 5.25
C VAL A 129 -12.43 17.26 6.20
N VAL A 130 -11.84 16.33 6.94
CA VAL A 130 -12.54 15.50 7.92
C VAL A 130 -12.46 16.17 9.27
N GLN A 131 -13.62 16.59 9.79
CA GLN A 131 -13.69 17.16 11.13
C GLN A 131 -13.72 16.04 12.18
N ALA A 132 -12.56 15.68 12.74
CA ALA A 132 -12.41 14.56 13.67
C ALA A 132 -11.15 14.71 14.55
N ASP A 133 -11.07 13.87 15.59
CA ASP A 133 -9.83 13.66 16.35
C ASP A 133 -8.87 12.79 15.54
N ALA A 134 -7.73 13.35 15.15
CA ALA A 134 -6.72 12.65 14.34
C ALA A 134 -6.25 11.33 14.99
N GLY A 135 -6.09 11.27 16.31
CA GLY A 135 -5.65 10.05 17.00
C GLY A 135 -6.68 8.91 16.97
N GLN A 136 -7.95 9.22 16.71
CA GLN A 136 -9.02 8.24 16.53
C GLN A 136 -9.30 7.97 15.05
N GLU A 137 -9.35 9.03 14.25
CA GLU A 137 -9.75 8.97 12.84
C GLU A 137 -8.78 8.17 11.99
N ILE A 138 -7.46 8.32 12.19
CA ILE A 138 -6.45 7.60 11.40
C ILE A 138 -6.47 6.08 11.60
N ARG A 139 -7.20 5.58 12.61
CA ARG A 139 -7.43 4.14 12.83
C ARG A 139 -8.57 3.58 11.98
N SER A 140 -9.30 4.44 11.27
CA SER A 140 -10.32 4.01 10.31
C SER A 140 -9.67 3.18 9.20
N PRO A 141 -10.21 2.00 8.87
CA PRO A 141 -9.72 1.18 7.76
C PRO A 141 -9.72 1.90 6.40
N GLU A 142 -10.42 3.03 6.27
CA GLU A 142 -10.44 3.83 5.05
C GLU A 142 -9.08 4.46 4.74
N TRP A 143 -8.20 4.64 5.74
CA TRP A 143 -6.93 5.35 5.58
C TRP A 143 -5.71 4.43 5.48
N THR A 144 -5.82 3.17 5.88
CA THR A 144 -4.71 2.21 5.89
C THR A 144 -4.09 2.01 4.52
N GLY A 145 -2.79 2.30 4.39
CA GLY A 145 -2.03 2.13 3.16
C GLY A 145 -2.52 3.00 2.00
N THR A 146 -3.07 4.18 2.28
CA THR A 146 -3.65 5.08 1.27
C THR A 146 -2.91 6.41 1.12
N VAL A 147 -1.96 6.71 2.00
CA VAL A 147 -1.29 8.01 2.09
C VAL A 147 0.14 7.89 1.58
N ASP A 148 0.52 8.74 0.62
CA ASP A 148 1.88 8.78 0.08
C ASP A 148 2.76 9.84 0.78
N ALA A 149 2.12 10.89 1.32
CA ALA A 149 2.78 11.92 2.12
C ALA A 149 1.91 12.30 3.33
N LEU A 150 2.40 12.02 4.53
CA LEU A 150 1.73 12.38 5.79
C LEU A 150 2.44 13.55 6.46
N ALA A 151 1.74 14.66 6.63
CA ALA A 151 2.17 15.78 7.46
C ALA A 151 1.49 15.69 8.82
N VAL A 152 2.26 15.49 9.88
CA VAL A 152 1.77 15.49 11.27
C VAL A 152 2.04 16.87 11.88
N ASP A 153 1.00 17.71 11.98
CA ASP A 153 1.09 19.10 12.45
C ASP A 153 0.02 19.39 13.52
N LEU A 154 0.09 18.60 14.60
CA LEU A 154 -0.91 18.61 15.67
C LEU A 154 -0.41 19.38 16.89
N TYR A 155 -0.46 20.71 16.85
CA TYR A 155 -0.10 21.56 17.98
C TYR A 155 -1.34 22.13 18.69
N ASP A 156 -1.24 22.36 20.00
CA ASP A 156 -2.23 23.08 20.78
C ASP A 156 -1.97 24.60 20.75
N ASP A 157 -2.78 25.33 21.50
CA ASP A 157 -2.68 26.79 21.67
C ASP A 157 -1.36 27.24 22.30
N ASN A 158 -0.63 26.37 22.99
CA ASN A 158 0.70 26.65 23.56
C ASN A 158 1.83 26.46 22.56
N ALA A 159 1.61 25.72 21.47
CA ALA A 159 2.58 25.45 20.39
C ALA A 159 3.95 24.92 20.89
N ALA A 160 4.00 24.31 22.08
CA ALA A 160 5.25 23.91 22.73
C ALA A 160 5.73 22.53 22.28
N ALA A 161 4.80 21.61 22.03
CA ALA A 161 5.04 20.26 21.54
C ALA A 161 3.80 19.72 20.80
N PRO A 162 3.94 18.69 19.95
CA PRO A 162 2.79 18.02 19.37
C PRO A 162 1.88 17.41 20.45
N VAL A 163 0.57 17.55 20.30
CA VAL A 163 -0.45 17.00 21.21
C VAL A 163 -0.49 15.47 21.17
N LEU A 164 -0.12 14.89 20.01
CA LEU A 164 0.01 13.46 19.81
C LEU A 164 1.46 13.15 19.41
N ASP A 165 2.24 12.58 20.33
CA ASP A 165 3.67 12.32 20.16
C ASP A 165 4.13 10.94 20.66
N SER A 166 3.18 10.03 20.93
CA SER A 166 3.48 8.70 21.45
C SER A 166 3.95 7.71 20.36
N ALA A 167 4.71 6.69 20.77
CA ALA A 167 5.14 5.62 19.86
C ALA A 167 3.96 4.89 19.19
N ASP A 168 2.87 4.66 19.94
CA ASP A 168 1.65 4.02 19.41
C ASP A 168 0.99 4.91 18.35
N PHE A 169 0.94 6.22 18.56
CA PHE A 169 0.42 7.16 17.58
C PHE A 169 1.25 7.18 16.29
N TYR A 170 2.58 7.16 16.40
CA TYR A 170 3.43 7.06 15.21
C TYR A 170 3.35 5.69 14.52
N ALA A 171 3.03 4.61 15.24
CA ALA A 171 2.73 3.31 14.63
C ALA A 171 1.42 3.37 13.83
N ASP A 172 0.38 4.01 14.37
CA ASP A 172 -0.88 4.28 13.66
C ASP A 172 -0.62 5.15 12.40
N CYS A 173 0.19 6.22 12.53
CA CYS A 173 0.60 7.05 11.40
C CYS A 173 1.32 6.26 10.31
N ARG A 174 2.23 5.35 10.70
CA ARG A 174 2.95 4.49 9.76
C ARG A 174 2.00 3.58 8.99
N ALA A 175 0.95 3.07 9.62
CA ALA A 175 -0.04 2.20 8.96
C ALA A 175 -0.84 2.92 7.85
N LEU A 176 -0.87 4.25 7.86
CA LEU A 176 -1.47 5.06 6.78
C LEU A 176 -0.66 5.01 5.49
N LEU A 177 0.66 4.85 5.61
CA LEU A 177 1.59 5.01 4.49
C LEU A 177 1.52 3.81 3.53
N THR A 178 1.60 4.10 2.24
CA THR A 178 1.69 3.09 1.19
C THR A 178 3.02 2.31 1.27
N ASP A 179 2.99 1.12 1.89
CA ASP A 179 4.21 0.38 2.27
C ASP A 179 5.10 -0.09 1.10
N LEU A 180 4.56 -0.25 -0.12
CA LEU A 180 5.30 -0.78 -1.28
C LEU A 180 5.69 0.29 -2.33
N VAL A 181 5.14 1.51 -2.22
CA VAL A 181 5.39 2.55 -3.23
C VAL A 181 6.88 2.89 -3.26
N GLY A 182 7.47 2.85 -4.47
CA GLY A 182 8.89 3.12 -4.69
C GLY A 182 9.86 2.01 -4.26
N ARG A 183 9.40 0.94 -3.61
CA ARG A 183 10.26 -0.19 -3.27
C ARG A 183 10.61 -1.02 -4.51
N ARG A 184 11.86 -1.44 -4.62
CA ARG A 184 12.33 -2.38 -5.64
C ARG A 184 12.02 -3.79 -5.19
N VAL A 185 11.02 -4.41 -5.81
CA VAL A 185 10.57 -5.76 -5.45
C VAL A 185 11.08 -6.75 -6.48
N ARG A 186 11.90 -7.70 -6.03
CA ARG A 186 12.33 -8.82 -6.86
C ARG A 186 11.12 -9.68 -7.26
N VAL A 187 10.99 -9.94 -8.55
CA VAL A 187 9.97 -10.81 -9.15
C VAL A 187 10.59 -11.85 -10.10
N SER A 188 9.86 -12.93 -10.35
CA SER A 188 10.25 -14.01 -11.27
C SER A 188 9.32 -14.17 -12.48
N SER A 189 8.24 -13.39 -12.58
CA SER A 189 7.30 -13.47 -13.69
C SER A 189 6.60 -12.13 -13.97
N SER A 190 6.11 -11.95 -15.19
CA SER A 190 5.37 -10.75 -15.57
C SER A 190 4.06 -10.56 -14.79
N GLY A 191 3.42 -11.64 -14.35
CA GLY A 191 2.22 -11.54 -13.51
C GLY A 191 2.51 -11.00 -12.12
N GLN A 192 3.67 -11.36 -11.53
CA GLN A 192 4.13 -10.73 -10.29
C GLN A 192 4.51 -9.27 -10.51
N ALA A 193 5.18 -8.95 -11.63
CA ALA A 193 5.53 -7.57 -11.98
C ALA A 193 4.28 -6.69 -12.08
N ASP A 194 3.27 -7.12 -12.83
CA ASP A 194 1.99 -6.40 -12.94
C ASP A 194 1.34 -6.17 -11.58
N PHE A 195 1.41 -7.15 -10.68
CA PHE A 195 0.81 -7.06 -9.35
C PHE A 195 1.53 -6.04 -8.45
N VAL A 196 2.86 -6.09 -8.38
CA VAL A 196 3.64 -5.19 -7.50
C VAL A 196 3.69 -3.77 -8.06
N GLU A 197 3.72 -3.61 -9.39
CA GLU A 197 3.61 -2.31 -10.05
C GLU A 197 2.24 -1.66 -9.81
N ALA A 198 1.16 -2.45 -9.79
CA ALA A 198 -0.17 -1.95 -9.45
C ALA A 198 -0.28 -1.46 -8.00
N LEU A 199 0.65 -1.88 -7.13
CA LEU A 199 0.82 -1.40 -5.75
C LEU A 199 1.84 -0.26 -5.65
N GLY A 200 2.34 0.26 -6.79
CA GLY A 200 3.30 1.36 -6.86
C GLY A 200 4.76 0.97 -6.63
N ALA A 201 5.06 -0.33 -6.54
CA ALA A 201 6.42 -0.83 -6.41
C ALA A 201 7.13 -0.94 -7.76
N MET A 202 8.46 -0.97 -7.76
CA MET A 202 9.28 -1.19 -8.95
C MET A 202 9.62 -2.67 -9.08
N ALA A 203 9.12 -3.33 -10.12
CA ALA A 203 9.44 -4.73 -10.38
C ALA A 203 10.88 -4.89 -10.88
N VAL A 204 11.67 -5.75 -10.20
CA VAL A 204 13.05 -6.09 -10.60
C VAL A 204 13.11 -7.58 -10.93
N PHE A 205 13.36 -7.91 -12.20
CA PHE A 205 13.54 -9.30 -12.62
C PHE A 205 14.91 -9.82 -12.21
N THR A 206 14.92 -10.90 -11.43
CA THR A 206 16.17 -11.50 -10.94
C THR A 206 16.05 -13.01 -10.92
N ASP A 207 17.08 -13.68 -11.43
CA ASP A 207 17.19 -15.14 -11.37
C ASP A 207 17.16 -15.62 -9.91
N PHE A 208 16.64 -16.82 -9.69
CA PHE A 208 16.54 -17.39 -8.34
C PHE A 208 17.90 -17.44 -7.62
N SER A 209 18.98 -17.76 -8.32
CA SER A 209 20.34 -17.84 -7.76
C SER A 209 20.89 -16.49 -7.30
N GLN A 210 20.33 -15.38 -7.79
CA GLN A 210 20.84 -14.04 -7.53
C GLN A 210 20.06 -13.30 -6.42
N VAL A 211 18.92 -13.83 -5.97
CA VAL A 211 18.03 -13.11 -5.02
C VAL A 211 18.74 -12.70 -3.74
N ALA A 212 19.51 -13.61 -3.12
CA ALA A 212 20.23 -13.30 -1.88
C ALA A 212 21.28 -12.20 -2.08
N ALA A 213 22.05 -12.26 -3.18
CA ALA A 213 23.04 -11.25 -3.50
C ALA A 213 22.41 -9.88 -3.82
N SER A 214 21.28 -9.86 -4.53
CA SER A 214 20.53 -8.63 -4.82
C SER A 214 19.95 -7.99 -3.56
N MET A 215 19.43 -8.79 -2.62
CA MET A 215 18.97 -8.30 -1.31
C MET A 215 20.15 -7.77 -0.48
N GLN A 216 21.26 -8.51 -0.43
CA GLN A 216 22.43 -8.15 0.38
C GLN A 216 23.13 -6.87 -0.12
N SER A 217 23.13 -6.63 -1.43
CA SER A 217 23.66 -5.40 -2.03
C SER A 217 22.70 -4.21 -1.97
N GLY A 218 21.45 -4.41 -1.54
CA GLY A 218 20.41 -3.39 -1.59
C GLY A 218 19.99 -3.02 -3.02
N ALA A 219 20.20 -3.90 -4.00
CA ALA A 219 19.68 -3.74 -5.36
C ALA A 219 18.16 -3.93 -5.41
N VAL A 220 17.61 -4.72 -4.48
CA VAL A 220 16.18 -4.90 -4.24
C VAL A 220 15.89 -4.76 -2.75
N ASP A 221 14.73 -4.21 -2.42
CA ASP A 221 14.28 -3.95 -1.04
C ASP A 221 13.41 -5.10 -0.52
N CYS A 222 12.73 -5.81 -1.42
CA CYS A 222 11.84 -6.93 -1.11
C CYS A 222 11.99 -8.04 -2.16
N ALA A 223 11.55 -9.27 -1.83
CA ALA A 223 11.55 -10.37 -2.78
C ALA A 223 10.29 -11.23 -2.70
N VAL A 224 9.69 -11.52 -3.86
CA VAL A 224 8.64 -12.53 -3.99
C VAL A 224 9.29 -13.89 -4.27
N THR A 225 9.05 -14.87 -3.39
CA THR A 225 9.52 -16.26 -3.52
C THR A 225 8.70 -17.22 -2.64
N GLY A 226 8.90 -18.53 -2.80
CA GLY A 226 8.33 -19.54 -1.89
C GLY A 226 8.97 -19.45 -0.50
N THR A 227 8.19 -19.71 0.55
CA THR A 227 8.60 -19.49 1.95
C THR A 227 9.80 -20.36 2.34
N LEU A 228 9.77 -21.67 2.02
CA LEU A 228 10.90 -22.57 2.28
C LEU A 228 12.10 -22.24 1.39
N SER A 229 11.88 -21.95 0.12
CA SER A 229 12.95 -21.55 -0.81
C SER A 229 13.67 -20.28 -0.36
N GLY A 230 12.93 -19.27 0.12
CA GLY A 230 13.49 -18.05 0.70
C GLY A 230 14.30 -18.34 1.99
N ASN A 231 13.83 -19.28 2.81
CA ASN A 231 14.58 -19.74 3.97
C ASN A 231 15.92 -20.38 3.58
N THR A 232 15.90 -21.31 2.61
CA THR A 232 17.10 -21.98 2.08
C THR A 232 18.11 -20.99 1.49
N LEU A 233 17.64 -19.92 0.85
CA LEU A 233 18.49 -18.83 0.36
C LEU A 233 19.06 -17.93 1.47
N GLY A 234 18.59 -18.10 2.72
CA GLY A 234 19.02 -17.28 3.85
C GLY A 234 18.34 -15.91 3.93
N LEU A 235 17.22 -15.69 3.23
CA LEU A 235 16.56 -14.37 3.19
C LEU A 235 16.03 -13.93 4.57
N HIS A 236 15.76 -14.87 5.46
CA HIS A 236 15.39 -14.57 6.85
C HIS A 236 16.45 -13.82 7.64
N ARG A 237 17.71 -13.83 7.20
CA ARG A 237 18.79 -13.03 7.80
C ARG A 237 18.93 -11.64 7.18
N LEU A 238 18.26 -11.40 6.06
CA LEU A 238 18.35 -10.16 5.27
C LEU A 238 17.02 -9.38 5.27
N SER A 239 15.97 -9.94 5.88
CA SER A 239 14.61 -9.43 5.84
C SER A 239 14.02 -9.44 7.24
N THR A 240 13.16 -8.47 7.54
CA THR A 240 12.54 -8.32 8.86
C THR A 240 11.11 -8.84 8.91
N HIS A 241 10.41 -8.92 7.78
CA HIS A 241 8.99 -9.24 7.72
C HIS A 241 8.70 -10.32 6.67
N LEU A 242 7.82 -11.26 7.00
CA LEU A 242 7.28 -12.26 6.08
C LEU A 242 5.80 -11.96 5.83
N TYR A 243 5.44 -11.72 4.57
CA TYR A 243 4.05 -11.57 4.16
C TYR A 243 3.59 -12.79 3.36
N PRO A 244 2.72 -13.67 3.89
CA PRO A 244 2.46 -14.99 3.33
C PRO A 244 1.33 -14.98 2.28
N MET A 245 1.06 -13.85 1.63
CA MET A 245 0.04 -13.75 0.59
C MET A 245 0.43 -14.61 -0.62
N PRO A 246 -0.40 -15.60 -1.03
CA PRO A 246 -0.13 -16.36 -2.24
C PRO A 246 -0.34 -15.47 -3.48
N LEU A 247 0.74 -15.17 -4.20
CA LEU A 247 0.70 -14.40 -5.44
C LEU A 247 0.77 -15.30 -6.68
N THR A 248 1.60 -16.33 -6.66
CA THR A 248 1.81 -17.27 -7.76
C THR A 248 2.28 -18.63 -7.24
N TRP A 249 2.19 -19.67 -8.08
CA TRP A 249 2.79 -20.98 -7.82
C TRP A 249 3.89 -21.29 -8.83
N GLY A 250 4.96 -21.95 -8.36
CA GLY A 250 5.91 -22.61 -9.24
C GLY A 250 5.25 -23.85 -9.84
N LEU A 251 4.90 -23.81 -11.12
CA LEU A 251 4.28 -24.94 -11.81
C LEU A 251 5.35 -25.77 -12.53
N ALA A 252 5.28 -27.08 -12.37
CA ALA A 252 6.09 -28.04 -13.10
C ALA A 252 5.19 -28.92 -13.97
N ILE A 253 5.62 -29.18 -15.20
CA ILE A 253 4.93 -30.08 -16.13
C ILE A 253 5.81 -31.31 -16.35
N PHE A 254 5.27 -32.48 -16.02
CA PHE A 254 5.90 -33.76 -16.34
C PHE A 254 5.37 -34.25 -17.68
N ALA A 255 6.25 -34.30 -18.68
CA ALA A 255 5.90 -34.74 -20.04
C ALA A 255 6.85 -35.84 -20.52
N ALA A 256 6.32 -36.77 -21.30
CA ALA A 256 7.08 -37.83 -21.94
C ALA A 256 7.04 -37.67 -23.47
N ASN A 257 8.16 -37.99 -24.13
CA ASN A 257 8.18 -38.10 -25.59
C ASN A 257 7.17 -39.16 -26.04
N ARG A 258 6.31 -38.83 -27.01
CA ARG A 258 5.22 -39.70 -27.47
C ARG A 258 5.71 -41.07 -27.94
N ARG A 259 6.76 -41.12 -28.76
CA ARG A 259 7.31 -42.39 -29.28
C ARG A 259 7.91 -43.24 -28.17
N ALA A 260 8.64 -42.61 -27.24
CA ALA A 260 9.19 -43.31 -26.08
C ALA A 260 8.07 -43.88 -25.20
N TRP A 261 7.02 -43.09 -24.94
CA TRP A 261 5.84 -43.53 -24.19
C TRP A 261 5.11 -44.68 -24.87
N GLU A 262 4.87 -44.57 -26.18
CA GLU A 262 4.21 -45.60 -26.97
C GLU A 262 5.04 -46.88 -27.11
N GLY A 263 6.37 -46.78 -27.02
CA GLY A 263 7.29 -47.92 -27.01
C GLY A 263 7.37 -48.67 -25.68
N LEU A 264 6.80 -48.13 -24.59
CA LEU A 264 6.76 -48.83 -23.30
C LEU A 264 5.83 -50.06 -23.37
N PRO A 265 6.17 -51.16 -22.67
CA PRO A 265 5.28 -52.30 -22.49
C PRO A 265 3.86 -51.88 -22.02
N PRO A 266 2.78 -52.50 -22.54
CA PRO A 266 1.41 -52.09 -22.21
C PRO A 266 1.07 -52.13 -20.71
N ASP A 267 1.60 -53.11 -19.99
CA ASP A 267 1.48 -53.26 -18.54
C ASP A 267 2.19 -52.13 -17.79
N LEU A 268 3.40 -51.74 -18.22
CA LEU A 268 4.12 -50.60 -17.65
C LEU A 268 3.38 -49.28 -17.90
N ARG A 269 2.83 -49.05 -19.11
CA ARG A 269 1.99 -47.86 -19.36
C ARG A 269 0.76 -47.83 -18.48
N THR A 270 0.13 -48.98 -18.26
CA THR A 270 -1.05 -49.11 -17.40
C THR A 270 -0.69 -48.79 -15.94
N LEU A 271 0.43 -49.30 -15.45
CA LEU A 271 0.97 -48.97 -14.13
C LEU A 271 1.22 -47.46 -14.00
N LEU A 272 1.96 -46.87 -14.94
CA LEU A 272 2.30 -45.44 -14.90
C LEU A 272 1.06 -44.55 -14.95
N ARG A 273 0.06 -44.86 -15.79
CA ARG A 273 -1.23 -44.14 -15.82
C ARG A 273 -1.98 -44.20 -14.49
N ARG A 274 -1.79 -45.26 -13.71
CA ARG A 274 -2.41 -45.42 -12.39
C ARG A 274 -1.64 -44.70 -11.27
N GLU A 275 -0.31 -44.77 -11.29
CA GLU A 275 0.52 -44.23 -10.20
C GLU A 275 0.90 -42.75 -10.37
N LEU A 276 1.02 -42.23 -11.60
CA LEU A 276 1.37 -40.82 -11.82
C LEU A 276 0.38 -39.83 -11.17
N PRO A 277 -0.95 -40.02 -11.22
CA PRO A 277 -1.88 -39.15 -10.50
C PRO A 277 -1.68 -39.17 -8.97
N ARG A 278 -1.22 -40.29 -8.40
CA ARG A 278 -0.91 -40.38 -6.96
C ARG A 278 0.35 -39.61 -6.61
N LEU A 279 1.37 -39.68 -7.48
CA LEU A 279 2.57 -38.87 -7.35
C LEU A 279 2.23 -37.37 -7.44
N GLU A 280 1.40 -36.97 -8.40
CA GLU A 280 0.94 -35.59 -8.54
C GLU A 280 0.23 -35.09 -7.27
N ALA A 281 -0.71 -35.87 -6.73
CA ALA A 281 -1.38 -35.54 -5.47
C ALA A 281 -0.39 -35.38 -4.30
N SER A 282 0.57 -36.30 -4.19
CA SER A 282 1.61 -36.26 -3.15
C SER A 282 2.50 -35.00 -3.25
N ILE A 283 2.83 -34.56 -4.48
CA ILE A 283 3.60 -33.33 -4.73
C ILE A 283 2.80 -32.10 -4.28
N TRP A 284 1.49 -32.03 -4.57
CA TRP A 284 0.63 -30.92 -4.12
C TRP A 284 0.54 -30.84 -2.60
N GLU A 285 0.38 -31.98 -1.92
CA GLU A 285 0.39 -32.02 -0.46
C GLU A 285 1.75 -31.62 0.13
N ALA A 286 2.85 -32.02 -0.51
CA ALA A 286 4.20 -31.61 -0.11
C ALA A 286 4.37 -30.10 -0.22
N ALA A 287 3.95 -29.47 -1.33
CA ALA A 287 4.06 -28.02 -1.50
C ALA A 287 3.31 -27.22 -0.41
N GLN A 288 2.17 -27.73 0.07
CA GLN A 288 1.44 -27.11 1.18
C GLN A 288 2.21 -27.24 2.50
N ARG A 289 2.77 -28.42 2.79
CA ARG A 289 3.61 -28.64 3.98
C ARG A 289 4.86 -27.76 3.95
N ASP A 290 5.56 -27.71 2.83
CA ASP A 290 6.76 -26.89 2.64
C ASP A 290 6.44 -25.41 2.84
N THR A 291 5.26 -24.96 2.40
CA THR A 291 4.82 -23.57 2.62
C THR A 291 4.70 -23.27 4.12
N ALA A 292 4.04 -24.16 4.88
CA ALA A 292 3.84 -24.01 6.31
C ALA A 292 5.15 -24.13 7.10
N GLU A 293 6.01 -25.09 6.75
CA GLU A 293 7.34 -25.25 7.33
C GLU A 293 8.21 -24.03 7.08
N GLY A 294 8.22 -23.52 5.84
CA GLY A 294 8.93 -22.31 5.49
C GLY A 294 8.48 -21.12 6.34
N ILE A 295 7.18 -20.92 6.53
CA ILE A 295 6.67 -19.86 7.43
C ILE A 295 7.21 -20.07 8.84
N ALA A 296 7.03 -21.27 9.41
CA ALA A 296 7.47 -21.59 10.77
C ALA A 296 8.96 -21.34 10.97
N CYS A 297 9.83 -21.76 10.03
CA CYS A 297 11.28 -21.59 10.15
C CYS A 297 11.70 -20.14 9.98
N ASN A 298 11.13 -19.40 9.02
CA ASN A 298 11.44 -17.99 8.84
C ASN A 298 11.02 -17.13 10.05
N THR A 299 9.99 -17.53 10.79
CA THR A 299 9.47 -16.82 11.98
C THR A 299 9.98 -17.38 13.32
N GLY A 300 10.93 -18.31 13.30
CA GLY A 300 11.66 -18.72 14.51
C GLY A 300 11.12 -19.93 15.26
N ALA A 301 10.35 -20.81 14.63
CA ALA A 301 9.89 -22.04 15.26
C ALA A 301 11.05 -22.91 15.77
N ARG A 302 10.92 -23.38 17.01
CA ARG A 302 11.98 -24.16 17.70
C ARG A 302 12.24 -25.53 17.07
N THR A 303 11.33 -26.03 16.26
CA THR A 303 11.44 -27.30 15.53
C THR A 303 12.39 -27.22 14.34
N CYS A 304 12.69 -26.02 13.85
CA CYS A 304 13.61 -25.83 12.73
C CYS A 304 15.08 -25.90 13.18
N ALA A 305 15.96 -26.34 12.28
CA ALA A 305 17.40 -26.38 12.54
C ALA A 305 17.92 -24.96 12.89
N PRO A 306 18.93 -24.82 13.77
CA PRO A 306 19.41 -23.51 14.23
C PRO A 306 19.78 -22.54 13.09
N GLU A 307 20.39 -23.04 12.02
CA GLU A 307 20.83 -22.27 10.86
C GLU A 307 19.71 -21.86 9.90
N GLN A 308 18.53 -22.48 10.02
CA GLN A 308 17.33 -22.18 9.25
C GLN A 308 16.33 -21.31 10.02
N ARG A 309 16.60 -21.09 11.32
CA ARG A 309 15.71 -20.37 12.20
C ARG A 309 15.88 -18.86 12.00
N GLY A 310 14.84 -18.22 11.46
CA GLY A 310 14.75 -16.77 11.38
C GLY A 310 14.08 -16.15 12.60
N ASP A 311 13.90 -14.84 12.55
CA ASP A 311 13.23 -13.99 13.53
C ASP A 311 12.28 -12.99 12.85
N MET A 312 11.87 -13.29 11.61
CA MET A 312 11.01 -12.41 10.83
C MET A 312 9.63 -12.25 11.49
N ALA A 313 9.12 -11.03 11.52
CA ALA A 313 7.75 -10.75 11.91
C ALA A 313 6.78 -11.26 10.83
N LEU A 314 5.84 -12.14 11.21
CA LEU A 314 4.77 -12.58 10.32
C LEU A 314 3.72 -11.48 10.21
N VAL A 315 3.51 -10.97 8.99
CA VAL A 315 2.43 -10.03 8.71
C VAL A 315 1.20 -10.83 8.27
N PRO A 316 0.11 -10.85 9.06
CA PRO A 316 -1.08 -11.61 8.70
C PRO A 316 -1.74 -11.01 7.45
N VAL A 317 -2.21 -11.86 6.54
CA VAL A 317 -2.98 -11.42 5.37
C VAL A 317 -4.39 -11.03 5.84
N SER A 318 -4.72 -9.75 5.71
CA SER A 318 -6.03 -9.23 6.11
C SER A 318 -7.10 -9.56 5.07
N ALA A 319 -8.37 -9.47 5.46
CA ALA A 319 -9.49 -9.59 4.51
C ALA A 319 -9.51 -8.44 3.49
N GLN A 320 -8.97 -7.27 3.85
CA GLN A 320 -8.81 -6.15 2.93
C GLN A 320 -7.75 -6.44 1.89
N ASP A 321 -6.62 -7.01 2.31
CA ASP A 321 -5.54 -7.39 1.40
C ASP A 321 -6.03 -8.43 0.39
N ASP A 322 -6.83 -9.41 0.84
CA ASP A 322 -7.38 -10.42 -0.06
C ASP A 322 -8.33 -9.82 -1.09
N ARG A 323 -9.20 -8.87 -0.68
CA ARG A 323 -10.06 -8.12 -1.61
C ARG A 323 -9.23 -7.30 -2.59
N GLN A 324 -8.22 -6.57 -2.11
CA GLN A 324 -7.35 -5.77 -2.96
C GLN A 324 -6.60 -6.65 -3.96
N ARG A 325 -6.07 -7.80 -3.52
CA ARG A 325 -5.43 -8.79 -4.40
C ARG A 325 -6.37 -9.24 -5.51
N GLN A 326 -7.61 -9.59 -5.17
CA GLN A 326 -8.61 -10.02 -6.15
C GLN A 326 -8.96 -8.90 -7.14
N THR A 327 -9.16 -7.67 -6.65
CA THR A 327 -9.40 -6.49 -7.48
C THR A 327 -8.24 -6.26 -8.45
N LEU A 328 -7.00 -6.16 -7.95
CA LEU A 328 -5.81 -5.94 -8.79
C LEU A 328 -5.59 -7.07 -9.79
N PHE A 329 -5.88 -8.31 -9.40
CA PHE A 329 -5.83 -9.42 -10.33
C PHE A 329 -6.83 -9.24 -11.48
N ALA A 330 -8.08 -8.91 -11.17
CA ALA A 330 -9.15 -8.76 -12.17
C ALA A 330 -8.97 -7.53 -13.06
N THR A 331 -8.50 -6.41 -12.52
CA THR A 331 -8.43 -5.12 -13.22
C THR A 331 -7.07 -4.82 -13.86
N VAL A 332 -6.00 -5.46 -13.40
CA VAL A 332 -4.62 -5.20 -13.91
C VAL A 332 -3.97 -6.47 -14.43
N VAL A 333 -3.77 -7.48 -13.58
CA VAL A 333 -2.94 -8.65 -13.92
C VAL A 333 -3.56 -9.48 -15.05
N LEU A 334 -4.85 -9.82 -14.94
CA LEU A 334 -5.56 -10.64 -15.94
C LEU A 334 -5.66 -9.92 -17.30
N PRO A 335 -6.11 -8.65 -17.40
CA PRO A 335 -6.11 -7.92 -18.66
C PRO A 335 -4.72 -7.84 -19.31
N ARG A 336 -3.68 -7.46 -18.56
CA ARG A 336 -2.31 -7.38 -19.11
C ARG A 336 -1.77 -8.74 -19.54
N TRP A 337 -2.08 -9.81 -18.80
CA TRP A 337 -1.71 -11.18 -19.22
C TRP A 337 -2.43 -11.59 -20.51
N LEU A 338 -3.72 -11.28 -20.66
CA LEU A 338 -4.48 -11.55 -21.88
C LEU A 338 -3.97 -10.74 -23.06
N GLN A 339 -3.58 -9.48 -22.85
CA GLN A 339 -2.94 -8.65 -23.87
C GLN A 339 -1.62 -9.27 -24.36
N ARG A 340 -0.81 -9.80 -23.44
CA ARG A 340 0.45 -10.48 -23.78
C ARG A 340 0.26 -11.84 -24.45
N CYS A 341 -0.71 -12.65 -24.00
CA CYS A 341 -0.89 -14.01 -24.51
C CYS A 341 -1.80 -14.10 -25.74
N GLY A 342 -2.83 -13.25 -25.81
CA GLY A 342 -3.80 -13.20 -26.90
C GLY A 342 -5.01 -14.15 -26.74
N ARG A 343 -5.74 -14.31 -27.85
CA ARG A 343 -7.09 -14.92 -27.87
C ARG A 343 -7.15 -16.38 -27.41
N SER A 344 -6.10 -17.17 -27.67
CA SER A 344 -6.06 -18.57 -27.24
C SER A 344 -6.07 -18.69 -25.71
N CYS A 345 -5.32 -17.84 -25.01
CA CYS A 345 -5.34 -17.76 -23.55
C CYS A 345 -6.71 -17.34 -23.01
N ALA A 346 -7.38 -16.37 -23.64
CA ALA A 346 -8.73 -15.97 -23.25
C ALA A 346 -9.73 -17.14 -23.35
N GLN A 347 -9.63 -17.95 -24.41
CA GLN A 347 -10.48 -19.13 -24.58
C GLN A 347 -10.20 -20.18 -23.51
N VAL A 348 -8.93 -20.52 -23.28
CA VAL A 348 -8.55 -21.48 -22.23
C VAL A 348 -8.99 -21.00 -20.85
N TRP A 349 -8.79 -19.71 -20.54
CA TRP A 349 -9.23 -19.11 -19.27
C TRP A 349 -10.74 -19.26 -19.07
N ASN A 350 -11.54 -18.88 -20.07
CA ASN A 350 -13.00 -18.98 -20.01
C ASN A 350 -13.53 -20.42 -19.94
N GLN A 351 -12.74 -21.41 -20.37
CA GLN A 351 -13.08 -22.83 -20.28
C GLN A 351 -12.61 -23.50 -18.98
N THR A 352 -11.70 -22.86 -18.22
CA THR A 352 -11.01 -23.48 -17.08
C THR A 352 -11.13 -22.64 -15.81
N ILE A 353 -10.18 -21.73 -15.58
CA ILE A 353 -10.02 -20.98 -14.33
C ILE A 353 -11.14 -19.95 -14.15
N GLY A 354 -11.58 -19.31 -15.23
CA GLY A 354 -12.58 -18.24 -15.18
C GLY A 354 -13.88 -18.67 -14.48
N PRO A 355 -14.53 -19.76 -14.92
CA PRO A 355 -15.72 -20.30 -14.24
C PRO A 355 -15.44 -20.74 -12.79
N ALA A 356 -14.31 -21.40 -12.54
CA ALA A 356 -13.94 -21.88 -11.20
C ALA A 356 -13.71 -20.74 -10.18
N ARG A 357 -13.41 -19.54 -10.66
CA ARG A 357 -13.14 -18.35 -9.83
C ARG A 357 -14.20 -17.25 -9.97
N GLY A 358 -15.23 -17.45 -10.78
CA GLY A 358 -16.24 -16.42 -11.06
C GLY A 358 -15.66 -15.17 -11.76
N LEU A 359 -14.57 -15.33 -12.52
CA LEU A 359 -13.82 -14.23 -13.14
C LEU A 359 -13.73 -14.47 -14.66
N PRO A 360 -14.72 -14.05 -15.47
CA PRO A 360 -14.63 -14.18 -16.92
C PRO A 360 -13.48 -13.33 -17.48
N ALA A 361 -12.87 -13.77 -18.58
CA ALA A 361 -11.91 -12.94 -19.29
C ALA A 361 -12.61 -11.66 -19.78
N PRO A 362 -12.03 -10.47 -19.57
CA PRO A 362 -12.57 -9.22 -20.09
C PRO A 362 -12.74 -9.28 -21.61
N THR A 363 -13.78 -8.62 -22.11
CA THR A 363 -14.11 -8.58 -23.55
C THR A 363 -13.15 -7.72 -24.37
N THR A 364 -12.39 -6.84 -23.70
CA THR A 364 -11.41 -5.94 -24.31
C THR A 364 -10.14 -5.94 -23.46
N TYR A 365 -8.99 -6.15 -24.07
CA TYR A 365 -7.67 -6.17 -23.44
C TYR A 365 -6.57 -5.81 -24.43
#